data_AF-A0A926QLB5-F1
#
_entry.id   AF-A0A926QLB5-F1
#
_cell.length_a   1.000
_cell.length_b   1.000
_cell.length_c   1.000
_cell.angle_alpha   90.00
_cell.angle_beta   90.00
_cell.angle_gamma   90.00
#
_symmetry.space_group_name_H-M   'P 1'
#
loop_
_entity.id
_entity.type
_entity.pdbx_description
1 polymer ?
#
loop_
_entity_poly.entity_id
_entity_poly.type
_entity_poly.pdbx_seq_one_letter_code
_entity_poly.pdbx_strand_id
1 'polypeptide(L)' 'MQVFEDWNQKVKRTFNATSNEVVLTVTEAGELLGLSKDQMKVYVDKNNLTKVSIARSVHRYLLLKSEIDEIVAKA' A
#
# COMPACT_ATOMS: atom_id res chain seq x y z
N MET A 1 0.50 -2.57 -27.63
CA MET A 1 0.36 -2.89 -26.19
C MET A 1 0.21 -1.56 -25.46
N GLN A 2 -1.02 -1.08 -25.23
CA GLN A 2 -1.23 0.12 -24.41
C GLN A 2 -0.83 -0.25 -22.99
N VAL A 3 0.34 0.22 -22.56
CA VAL A 3 0.76 0.14 -21.17
C VAL A 3 -0.18 1.09 -20.45
N PHE A 4 -1.29 0.57 -19.93
CA PHE A 4 -2.10 1.30 -18.97
C PHE A 4 -1.16 1.59 -17.81
N GLU A 5 -0.64 2.81 -17.77
CA GLU A 5 0.22 3.27 -16.70
C GLU A 5 -0.64 3.18 -15.44
N ASP A 6 -0.36 2.14 -14.64
CA ASP A 6 -1.18 1.81 -13.49
C ASP A 6 -1.21 3.05 -12.61
N TRP A 7 -2.37 3.67 -12.47
CA TRP A 7 -2.45 4.98 -11.86
C TRP A 7 -1.94 4.96 -10.41
N ASN A 8 -1.95 3.79 -9.79
CA ASN A 8 -1.29 3.51 -8.51
C ASN A 8 0.22 3.74 -8.58
N GLN A 9 0.89 3.34 -9.65
CA GLN A 9 2.33 3.58 -9.88
C GLN A 9 2.63 5.08 -9.96
N LYS A 10 1.80 5.84 -10.68
CA LYS A 10 1.98 7.29 -10.81
C LYS A 10 1.81 8.00 -9.47
N VAL A 11 0.78 7.65 -8.70
CA VAL A 11 0.53 8.25 -7.38
C VAL A 11 1.59 7.83 -6.37
N LYS A 12 2.00 6.56 -6.36
CA LYS A 12 3.13 6.07 -5.57
C LYS A 12 4.40 6.87 -5.88
N ARG A 13 4.69 7.10 -7.17
CA ARG A 13 5.87 7.83 -7.60
C ARG A 13 5.83 9.30 -7.19
N THR A 14 4.67 9.96 -7.32
CA THR A 14 4.51 11.34 -6.85
C THR A 14 4.64 11.41 -5.33
N PHE A 15 3.95 10.53 -4.58
CA PHE A 15 4.01 10.52 -3.12
C PHE A 15 5.41 10.25 -2.60
N ASN A 16 6.13 9.26 -3.15
CA ASN A 16 7.51 8.97 -2.77
C ASN A 16 8.50 10.08 -3.17
N ALA A 17 8.15 10.94 -4.13
CA ALA A 17 9.00 12.05 -4.56
C ALA A 17 8.81 13.32 -3.72
N THR A 18 7.62 13.54 -3.17
CA THR A 18 7.32 14.69 -2.29
C THR A 18 7.32 14.37 -0.80
N SER A 19 7.14 13.10 -0.44
CA SER A 19 7.08 12.64 0.95
C SER A 19 8.35 11.86 1.30
N ASN A 20 8.87 12.04 2.51
CA ASN A 20 9.95 11.20 3.04
C ASN A 20 9.48 9.76 3.36
N GLU A 21 8.18 9.51 3.27
CA GLU A 21 7.58 8.22 3.56
C GLU A 21 7.36 7.41 2.28
N VAL A 22 7.77 6.14 2.32
CA VAL A 22 7.60 5.20 1.23
C VAL A 22 6.25 4.50 1.37
N VAL A 23 5.45 4.48 0.31
CA VAL A 23 4.17 3.78 0.27
C VAL A 23 4.20 2.54 -0.63
N LEU A 24 3.41 1.54 -0.26
CA LEU A 24 3.23 0.26 -0.95
C LEU A 24 1.76 0.08 -1.34
N THR A 25 1.54 -0.66 -2.42
CA THR A 25 0.20 -1.14 -2.76
C THR A 25 -0.20 -2.29 -1.84
N VAL A 26 -1.50 -2.55 -1.72
CA VAL A 26 -2.03 -3.67 -0.92
C VAL A 26 -1.44 -5.02 -1.36
N THR A 27 -1.16 -5.20 -2.66
CA THR A 27 -0.54 -6.42 -3.17
C THR A 27 0.92 -6.53 -2.70
N GLU A 28 1.72 -5.48 -2.87
CA GLU A 28 3.12 -5.47 -2.41
C GLU A 28 3.23 -5.68 -0.89
N ALA A 29 2.36 -5.03 -0.12
CA ALA A 29 2.32 -5.20 1.34
C ALA A 29 1.88 -6.61 1.75
N GLY A 30 0.96 -7.21 1.00
CA GLY A 30 0.55 -8.61 1.19
C GLY A 30 1.70 -9.57 0.92
N GLU A 31 2.44 -9.37 -0.17
CA GLU A 31 3.62 -10.19 -0.51
C GLU A 31 4.68 -10.15 0.59
N LEU A 32 4.94 -8.98 1.20
CA LEU A 32 5.89 -8.85 2.31
C LEU A 32 5.45 -9.61 3.57
N LEU A 33 4.15 -9.66 3.84
CA LEU A 33 3.58 -10.36 5.00
C LEU A 33 3.21 -11.82 4.72
N GLY A 34 3.43 -12.31 3.49
CA GLY A 34 2.98 -13.63 3.07
C GLY A 34 1.44 -13.78 3.00
N LEU A 35 0.73 -12.66 2.86
CA LEU A 35 -0.73 -12.59 2.78
C LEU A 35 -1.20 -12.38 1.34
N SER A 36 -2.30 -13.03 0.97
CA SER A 36 -3.01 -12.71 -0.27
C SER A 36 -3.63 -11.30 -0.20
N LYS A 37 -3.92 -10.71 -1.36
CA LYS A 37 -4.48 -9.35 -1.45
C LYS A 37 -5.75 -9.16 -0.60
N ASP A 38 -6.64 -10.13 -0.59
CA ASP A 38 -7.89 -10.03 0.18
C ASP A 38 -7.65 -10.24 1.68
N GLN A 39 -6.73 -11.13 2.07
CA GLN A 39 -6.28 -11.23 3.45
C GLN A 39 -5.62 -9.95 3.93
N MET A 40 -4.86 -9.28 3.06
CA MET A 40 -4.20 -8.02 3.39
C MET A 40 -5.22 -6.90 3.63
N LYS A 41 -6.30 -6.81 2.85
CA LYS A 41 -7.39 -5.85 3.14
C LYS A 41 -7.98 -6.07 4.54
N VAL A 42 -8.31 -7.33 4.87
CA VAL A 42 -8.82 -7.69 6.19
C VAL A 42 -7.80 -7.37 7.28
N TYR A 43 -6.51 -7.60 7.01
CA TYR A 43 -5.42 -7.31 7.93
C TYR A 43 -5.28 -5.81 8.21
N VAL A 44 -5.38 -4.97 7.18
CA VAL A 44 -5.37 -3.52 7.28
C VAL A 44 -6.55 -3.04 8.13
N ASP A 45 -7.75 -3.58 7.91
CA ASP A 45 -8.94 -3.24 8.71
C ASP A 45 -8.83 -3.73 10.16
N LYS A 46 -8.25 -4.90 10.41
CA LYS A 46 -8.07 -5.44 11.77
C LYS A 46 -7.01 -4.70 12.58
N ASN A 47 -5.92 -4.29 11.94
CA ASN A 47 -4.80 -3.62 12.61
C ASN A 47 -4.88 -2.09 12.52
N ASN A 48 -5.96 -1.54 11.94
CA ASN A 48 -6.15 -0.11 11.72
C ASN A 48 -4.93 0.57 11.06
N LEU A 49 -4.35 -0.09 10.05
CA LEU A 49 -3.18 0.45 9.35
C LEU A 49 -3.51 1.74 8.60
N THR A 50 -2.52 2.61 8.43
CA THR A 50 -2.71 3.90 7.79
C THR A 50 -2.99 3.71 6.31
N LYS A 51 -4.24 4.01 5.92
CA LYS A 51 -4.70 3.98 4.53
C LYS A 51 -4.46 5.33 3.88
N VAL A 52 -3.40 5.42 3.07
CA VAL A 52 -3.15 6.60 2.24
C VAL A 52 -4.11 6.55 1.05
N SER A 53 -5.19 7.33 1.14
CA SER A 53 -6.22 7.36 0.11
C SER A 53 -5.69 7.98 -1.18
N ILE A 54 -5.96 7.34 -2.30
CA ILE A 54 -5.68 7.91 -3.62
C ILE A 54 -6.94 8.67 -4.04
N ALA A 55 -6.78 9.96 -4.35
CA ALA A 55 -7.81 10.99 -4.48
C ALA A 55 -9.02 10.72 -5.41
N ARG A 56 -9.17 9.54 -6.04
CA ARG A 56 -10.33 9.22 -6.90
C ARG A 56 -11.00 7.85 -6.67
N SER A 57 -10.66 7.08 -5.63
CA SER A 57 -11.39 5.82 -5.35
C SER A 57 -11.27 5.34 -3.90
N VAL A 58 -12.41 5.09 -3.25
CA VAL A 58 -12.52 4.57 -1.87
C VAL A 58 -11.89 3.17 -1.73
N HIS A 59 -11.90 2.39 -2.82
CA HIS A 59 -11.35 1.03 -2.84
C HIS A 59 -9.84 0.95 -3.13
N ARG A 60 -9.20 2.06 -3.51
CA ARG A 60 -7.76 2.11 -3.80
C ARG A 60 -7.05 3.00 -2.80
N TYR A 61 -6.29 2.35 -1.93
CA TYR A 61 -5.43 3.00 -0.97
C TYR A 61 -4.03 2.37 -1.05
N LEU A 62 -3.05 3.15 -0.62
CA LEU A 62 -1.69 2.69 -0.39
C LEU A 62 -1.48 2.54 1.12
N LEU A 63 -0.47 1.77 1.48
CA LEU A 63 -0.08 1.49 2.85
C LEU A 63 1.33 2.01 3.07
N LEU A 64 1.62 2.48 4.28
CA LEU A 64 2.97 2.93 4.63
C LEU A 64 3.89 1.73 4.72
N LYS A 65 5.00 1.77 3.99
CA LYS A 65 6.04 0.73 4.05
C LYS A 65 6.58 0.59 5.48
N SER A 66 6.80 1.73 6.16
CA SER A 66 7.32 1.75 7.53
C SER A 66 6.44 0.97 8.50
N GLU A 67 5.11 1.14 8.43
CA GLU A 67 4.19 0.37 9.29
C GLU A 67 4.27 -1.13 9.00
N ILE A 68 4.35 -1.52 7.72
CA ILE A 68 4.49 -2.93 7.34
C ILE A 68 5.82 -3.51 7.83
N ASP A 69 6.93 -2.78 7.65
CA ASP A 69 8.24 -3.19 8.16
C ASP A 69 8.25 -3.31 9.69
N GLU A 70 7.59 -2.40 10.43
CA GLU A 70 7.47 -2.51 11.89
C GLU A 70 6.67 -3.75 12.31
N ILE A 71 5.65 -4.12 11.54
CA ILE A 71 4.87 -5.34 11.80
C ILE A 71 5.71 -6.58 11.52
N VAL A 72 6.41 -6.62 10.38
CA VAL A 72 7.31 -7.71 10.02
C VAL A 72 8.44 -7.85 11.05
N ALA A 73 8.98 -6.73 11.55
CA ALA A 73 10.02 -6.73 12.56
C ALA A 73 9.53 -7.14 13.96
N LYS A 74 8.23 -7.03 14.24
CA LYS A 74 7.60 -7.48 15.50
C LYS A 74 7.08 -8.92 15.45
N ALA A 75 6.96 -9.52 14.26
CA ALA A 75 6.49 -10.88 14.04
C ALA A 75 7.64 -11.90 14.15
#